data_AF-A0AAW6RQM3-F1
#
_entry.id   AF-A0AAW6RQM3-F1
#
_cell.length_a   1.000
_cell.length_b   1.000
_cell.length_c   1.000
_cell.angle_alpha   90.00
_cell.angle_beta   90.00
_cell.angle_gamma   90.00
#
_symmetry.space_group_name_H-M   'P 1'
#
loop_
_entity.id
_entity.type
_entity.pdbx_description
1 polymer ?
#
loop_
_entity_poly.entity_id
_entity_poly.type
_entity_poly.pdbx_seq_one_letter_code
_entity_poly.pdbx_strand_id
1 'polypeptide(L)'
;MSLDKEIEVIGSELIKVSLDGNSATRLLVGNLVNFLASKNIINRDEYLEYVKETRDFLSNGAELDDEAKIDMIKTTFDLHINDFQKPE
;
A
#
# COMPACT_ATOMS: atom_id res chain seq x y z
N MET A 1 -9.80 -11.62 -19.42
CA MET A 1 -9.78 -11.23 -17.99
C MET A 1 -10.48 -9.88 -17.89
N SER A 2 -11.27 -9.57 -16.84
CA SER A 2 -11.86 -8.23 -16.73
C SER A 2 -10.80 -7.23 -16.23
N LEU A 3 -10.97 -5.96 -16.58
CA LEU A 3 -10.08 -4.87 -16.19
C LEU A 3 -9.92 -4.78 -14.66
N ASP A 4 -11.01 -5.01 -13.93
CA ASP A 4 -11.03 -4.99 -12.45
C ASP A 4 -10.12 -6.06 -11.85
N LYS A 5 -10.05 -7.22 -12.50
CA LYS A 5 -9.22 -8.34 -12.05
C LYS A 5 -7.74 -8.11 -12.35
N GLU A 6 -7.43 -7.36 -13.41
CA GLU A 6 -6.05 -6.92 -13.69
C GLU A 6 -5.60 -5.86 -12.68
N ILE A 7 -6.48 -4.93 -12.30
CA ILE A 7 -6.20 -3.90 -11.30
C ILE A 7 -5.96 -4.52 -9.91
N GLU A 8 -6.76 -5.51 -9.50
CA GLU A 8 -6.55 -6.24 -8.24
C GLU A 8 -5.20 -6.97 -8.20
N VAL A 9 -4.84 -7.66 -9.29
CA VAL A 9 -3.56 -8.39 -9.39
C VAL A 9 -2.38 -7.42 -9.31
N ILE A 10 -2.43 -6.32 -10.06
CA ILE A 10 -1.40 -5.28 -10.06
C ILE A 10 -1.28 -4.65 -8.65
N GLY A 11 -2.41 -4.37 -8.00
CA GLY A 11 -2.42 -3.86 -6.63
C GLY A 11 -1.76 -4.82 -5.64
N SER A 12 -2.09 -6.11 -5.74
CA SER A 12 -1.53 -7.16 -4.88
C SER A 12 -0.02 -7.35 -5.08
N GLU A 13 0.46 -7.31 -6.33
CA GLU A 13 1.89 -7.40 -6.62
C GLU A 13 2.66 -6.17 -6.13
N LEU A 14 2.14 -4.96 -6.28
CA LEU A 14 2.75 -3.74 -5.77
C LEU A 14 2.92 -3.75 -4.25
N ILE A 15 1.96 -4.35 -3.53
CA ILE A 15 2.02 -4.53 -2.07
C ILE A 15 3.10 -5.55 -1.68
N LYS A 16 3.26 -6.64 -2.45
CA LYS A 16 4.33 -7.62 -2.18
C LYS A 16 5.72 -7.00 -2.32
N VAL A 17 5.95 -6.20 -3.36
CA VAL A 17 7.25 -5.56 -3.58
C VAL A 17 7.55 -4.48 -2.53
N SER A 18 6.53 -3.85 -1.92
CA SER A 18 6.73 -2.89 -0.83
C SER A 18 7.09 -3.55 0.50
N LEU A 19 6.61 -4.78 0.74
CA LEU A 19 6.95 -5.59 1.92
C LEU A 19 8.39 -6.12 1.90
N ASP A 20 9.03 -6.27 0.73
CA ASP A 20 10.44 -6.69 0.58
C ASP A 20 11.46 -5.60 1.00
N GLY A 21 11.01 -4.49 1.60
CA GLY A 21 11.85 -3.64 2.44
C GLY A 21 12.74 -2.63 1.71
N ASN A 22 12.62 -2.43 0.40
CA ASN A 22 13.33 -1.35 -0.26
C ASN A 22 12.51 -0.05 -0.19
N SER A 23 12.96 0.89 0.64
CA SER A 23 12.43 2.27 0.69
C SER A 23 12.26 2.90 -0.70
N ALA A 24 13.10 2.56 -1.68
CA ALA A 24 12.98 3.00 -3.06
C ALA A 24 11.70 2.50 -3.74
N THR A 25 11.30 1.23 -3.52
CA THR A 25 10.04 0.70 -4.06
C THR A 25 8.86 1.45 -3.46
N ARG A 26 8.83 1.60 -2.12
CA ARG A 26 7.75 2.31 -1.44
C ARG A 26 7.57 3.72 -1.99
N LEU A 27 8.66 4.46 -2.14
CA LEU A 27 8.67 5.80 -2.72
C LEU A 27 8.25 5.81 -4.20
N LEU A 28 8.65 4.80 -4.98
CA LEU A 28 8.24 4.66 -6.38
C LEU A 28 6.73 4.45 -6.51
N VAL A 29 6.16 3.58 -5.66
CA VAL A 29 4.70 3.37 -5.58
C VAL A 29 4.01 4.67 -5.15
N GLY A 30 4.52 5.36 -4.14
CA GLY A 30 4.01 6.66 -3.70
C GLY A 30 3.98 7.69 -4.83
N ASN A 31 5.08 7.80 -5.60
CA ASN A 31 5.17 8.67 -6.76
C ASN A 31 4.16 8.30 -7.87
N LEU A 32 3.97 7.01 -8.14
CA LEU A 32 2.98 6.55 -9.12
C LEU A 32 1.56 6.95 -8.69
N VAL A 33 1.20 6.73 -7.43
CA VAL A 33 -0.11 7.10 -6.88
C VAL A 33 -0.32 8.61 -6.98
N ASN A 34 0.66 9.42 -6.58
CA ASN A 34 0.59 10.88 -6.70
C ASN A 34 0.43 11.33 -8.16
N PHE A 35 1.16 10.72 -9.10
CA PHE A 35 0.99 11.00 -10.52
C PHE A 35 -0.44 10.69 -10.99
N LEU A 36 -0.98 9.52 -10.67
CA LEU A 36 -2.33 9.11 -11.08
C LEU A 36 -3.40 10.02 -10.45
N ALA A 37 -3.25 10.38 -9.18
CA ALA A 37 -4.14 11.33 -8.50
C ALA A 37 -4.07 12.73 -9.14
N SER A 38 -2.87 13.23 -9.49
CA SER A 38 -2.72 14.52 -10.18
C SER A 38 -3.38 14.56 -11.56
N LYS A 39 -3.64 13.40 -12.15
CA LYS A 39 -4.35 13.22 -13.41
C LYS A 39 -5.85 12.95 -13.24
N ASN A 40 -6.37 12.97 -12.01
CA ASN A 40 -7.75 12.59 -11.66
C ASN A 40 -8.13 11.18 -12.15
N ILE A 41 -7.16 10.27 -12.26
CA ILE A 41 -7.43 8.87 -12.64
C ILE A 41 -7.91 8.07 -11.43
N ILE A 42 -7.39 8.41 -10.25
CA ILE A 42 -7.77 7.80 -8.97
C ILE A 42 -8.08 8.88 -7.95
N ASN A 43 -8.91 8.54 -6.96
CA ASN A 43 -9.05 9.33 -5.75
C ASN A 43 -7.99 8.90 -4.73
N ARG A 44 -7.15 9.85 -4.30
CA ARG A 44 -6.07 9.58 -3.34
C ARG A 44 -6.61 9.16 -1.98
N ASP A 45 -7.72 9.74 -1.53
CA ASP A 45 -8.25 9.46 -0.19
C ASP A 45 -8.85 8.05 -0.11
N GLU A 46 -9.58 7.64 -1.16
CA GLU A 46 -10.07 6.26 -1.31
C GLU A 46 -8.93 5.24 -1.37
N TYR A 47 -7.85 5.57 -2.10
CA TYR A 47 -6.65 4.75 -2.12
C TYR A 47 -6.05 4.58 -0.71
N LEU A 48 -5.91 5.67 0.04
CA LEU A 48 -5.34 5.63 1.40
C LEU A 48 -6.23 4.87 2.39
N GLU A 49 -7.56 4.90 2.21
CA GLU A 49 -8.48 4.08 2.98
C GLU A 49 -8.26 2.59 2.68
N TYR A 50 -8.20 2.21 1.41
CA TYR A 50 -7.93 0.83 0.99
C TYR A 50 -6.58 0.29 1.51
N VAL A 51 -5.55 1.14 1.54
CA VAL A 51 -4.23 0.80 2.12
C VAL A 51 -4.36 0.48 3.61
N LYS A 52 -5.16 1.24 4.38
CA LYS A 52 -5.39 0.98 5.81
C LYS A 52 -6.18 -0.31 6.02
N GLU A 53 -7.23 -0.54 5.25
CA GLU A 53 -8.01 -1.77 5.32
C GLU A 53 -7.14 -3.00 5.04
N THR A 54 -6.26 -2.91 4.04
CA THR A 54 -5.31 -3.98 3.72
C THR A 54 -4.32 -4.23 4.85
N ARG A 55 -3.77 -3.17 5.46
CA ARG A 55 -2.91 -3.29 6.66
C ARG A 55 -3.64 -4.03 7.77
N ASP A 56 -4.87 -3.64 8.05
CA ASP A 56 -5.66 -4.19 9.16
C ASP A 56 -6.05 -5.65 8.87
N PHE A 57 -6.41 -5.97 7.63
CA PHE A 57 -6.65 -7.35 7.21
C PHE A 57 -5.41 -8.25 7.38
N LEU A 58 -4.25 -7.78 6.90
CA LEU A 58 -3.01 -8.55 6.99
C LEU A 58 -2.51 -8.69 8.43
N SER A 59 -2.63 -7.64 9.24
CA SER A 59 -2.15 -7.65 10.63
C SER A 59 -3.09 -8.34 11.63
N ASN A 60 -4.39 -8.47 11.29
CA ASN A 60 -5.37 -9.19 12.11
C ASN A 60 -5.65 -10.62 11.59
N GLY A 61 -4.99 -11.04 10.50
CA GLY A 61 -5.16 -12.37 9.93
C GLY A 61 -4.72 -13.49 10.89
N ALA A 62 -5.56 -14.50 11.05
CA ALA A 62 -5.40 -15.60 12.02
C ALA A 62 -4.17 -16.51 11.81
N GLU A 63 -3.38 -16.29 10.76
CA GLU A 63 -2.20 -17.11 10.41
C GLU A 63 -0.86 -16.44 10.75
N LEU A 64 -0.87 -15.24 11.34
CA LEU A 64 0.34 -14.57 11.83
C LEU A 64 0.42 -14.72 13.35
N ASP A 65 1.11 -15.76 13.80
CA ASP A 65 1.50 -16.01 15.19
C ASP A 65 2.85 -15.34 15.55
N ASP A 66 3.39 -14.53 14.63
CA ASP A 66 4.67 -13.84 14.75
C ASP A 66 4.46 -12.33 14.90
N GLU A 67 4.58 -11.83 16.13
CA GLU A 67 4.46 -10.42 16.48
C GLU A 67 5.41 -9.53 15.67
N ALA A 68 6.63 -10.00 15.37
CA ALA A 68 7.61 -9.22 14.62
C ALA A 68 7.18 -9.00 13.16
N LYS A 69 6.52 -10.00 12.55
CA LYS A 69 5.95 -9.85 11.20
C LYS A 69 4.77 -8.89 11.18
N ILE A 70 3.90 -8.97 12.20
CA ILE A 70 2.76 -8.05 12.33
C ILE A 70 3.27 -6.61 12.44
N ASP A 71 4.28 -6.36 13.26
CA ASP A 71 4.89 -5.04 13.44
C ASP A 71 5.57 -4.55 12.15
N MET A 72 6.24 -5.43 11.41
CA MET A 72 6.83 -5.09 10.11
C MET A 72 5.77 -4.67 9.09
N ILE A 73 4.64 -5.39 9.03
CA ILE A 73 3.51 -5.05 8.17
C ILE A 73 2.97 -3.67 8.54
N LYS A 74 2.61 -3.46 9.82
CA LYS A 74 2.09 -2.17 10.29
C LYS A 74 3.04 -1.02 9.97
N THR A 75 4.32 -1.20 10.27
CA THR A 75 5.37 -0.20 10.00
C THR A 75 5.47 0.15 8.52
N THR A 76 5.45 -0.85 7.64
CA THR A 76 5.58 -0.64 6.18
C THR A 76 4.42 0.18 5.64
N PHE A 77 3.19 -0.17 6.05
CA PHE A 77 1.98 0.52 5.64
C PHE A 77 1.92 1.95 6.20
N ASP A 78 2.25 2.13 7.48
CA ASP A 78 2.27 3.45 8.10
C ASP A 78 3.31 4.37 7.45
N LEU A 79 4.50 3.86 7.13
CA LEU A 79 5.51 4.60 6.37
C LEU A 79 4.98 5.04 5.01
N HIS A 80 4.29 4.16 4.28
CA HIS A 80 3.73 4.48 2.98
C HIS A 80 2.64 5.55 3.08
N ILE A 81 1.73 5.45 4.05
CA ILE A 81 0.68 6.45 4.29
C ILE A 81 1.30 7.81 4.65
N ASN A 82 2.33 7.81 5.50
CA ASN A 82 3.00 9.03 5.95
C ASN A 82 3.74 9.75 4.80
N ASP A 83 4.17 9.04 3.77
CA ASP A 83 4.78 9.65 2.58
C ASP A 83 3.80 10.57 1.82
N PHE A 84 2.48 10.44 2.03
CA PHE A 84 1.44 11.33 1.47
C PHE A 84 1.03 12.47 2.40
N GLN A 85 1.40 12.42 3.68
CA GLN A 85 1.03 13.42 4.68
C GLN A 85 2.07 14.54 4.82
N LYS A 86 3.29 14.35 4.30
CA LYS A 86 4.29 15.41 4.32
C LYS A 86 3.87 16.55 3.38
N PRO A 87 3.84 17.80 3.86
CA PRO A 87 3.63 18.94 2.99
C PRO A 87 4.84 19.10 2.05
N GLU A 88 4.58 19.59 0.84
CA GLU A 88 5.58 20.19 -0.05
C GLU A 88 6.40 21.29 0.66
#